data_AF-A0A2M8L0B5-F1
#
_entry.id   AF-A0A2M8L0B5-F1
#
_cell.length_a   1.000
_cell.length_b   1.000
_cell.length_c   1.000
_cell.angle_alpha   90.00
_cell.angle_beta   90.00
_cell.angle_gamma   90.00
#
_symmetry.space_group_name_H-M   'P 1'
#
loop_
_entity.id
_entity.type
_entity.pdbx_description
1 polymer ?
#
loop_
_entity_poly.entity_id
_entity_poly.type
_entity_poly.pdbx_seq_one_letter_code
_entity_poly.pdbx_strand_id
1 'polypeptide(L)'
;MKTKIAINGFGRIGRNAFKVAFERSDLEIVAVNDLTDTKTLAYLLKHDSNYGTYQHEVSSDENNLIVEDQKIKVLAEKDPAALPWKDLGVDVVIECTGFFTDPAKAKAHLDAGAKK
;
A
#
# COMPACT_ATOMS: atom_id res chain seq x y z
N MET A 1 14.90 5.71 -12.87
CA MET A 1 14.74 5.05 -11.56
C MET A 1 13.32 5.36 -11.10
N LYS A 2 12.54 4.35 -10.68
CA LYS A 2 11.15 4.55 -10.27
C LYS A 2 11.11 5.04 -8.82
N THR A 3 10.11 5.85 -8.48
CA THR A 3 9.86 6.24 -7.09
C THR A 3 9.15 5.09 -6.39
N LYS A 4 9.75 4.56 -5.33
CA LYS A 4 9.17 3.47 -4.55
C LYS A 4 8.15 4.01 -3.57
N ILE A 5 6.93 3.51 -3.65
CA ILE A 5 5.83 3.96 -2.79
C ILE A 5 5.30 2.83 -1.92
N ALA A 6 4.89 3.19 -0.71
CA ALA A 6 4.09 2.32 0.16
C ALA A 6 2.76 2.99 0.48
N ILE A 7 1.72 2.19 0.74
CA ILE A 7 0.39 2.69 1.09
C ILE A 7 0.07 2.22 2.52
N ASN A 8 -0.17 3.17 3.43
CA ASN A 8 -0.63 2.86 4.78
C ASN A 8 -2.14 3.04 4.87
N GLY A 9 -2.87 1.95 5.08
CA GLY A 9 -4.33 1.87 5.01
C GLY A 9 -4.83 1.48 3.61
N PHE A 10 -5.36 0.27 3.46
CA PHE A 10 -5.84 -0.25 2.18
C PHE A 10 -7.38 -0.17 2.05
N GLY A 11 -7.92 0.93 2.55
CA GLY A 11 -9.33 1.31 2.43
C GLY A 11 -9.68 1.86 1.05
N ARG A 12 -10.80 2.61 0.95
CA ARG A 12 -11.27 3.15 -0.34
C ARG A 12 -10.23 4.01 -1.04
N ILE A 13 -9.55 4.91 -0.32
CA ILE A 13 -8.54 5.80 -0.91
C ILE A 13 -7.28 4.99 -1.26
N GLY A 14 -6.78 4.15 -0.34
CA GLY A 14 -5.59 3.33 -0.59
C GLY A 14 -5.72 2.42 -1.81
N ARG A 15 -6.85 1.74 -1.99
CA ARG A 15 -7.06 0.88 -3.17
C ARG A 15 -7.16 1.66 -4.48
N ASN A 16 -7.76 2.84 -4.48
CA ASN A 16 -7.81 3.67 -5.69
C ASN A 16 -6.44 4.32 -5.99
N ALA A 17 -5.69 4.73 -4.97
CA ALA A 17 -4.31 5.18 -5.12
C ALA A 17 -3.42 4.07 -5.69
N PHE A 18 -3.59 2.82 -5.21
CA PHE A 18 -2.95 1.64 -5.78
C PHE A 18 -3.25 1.49 -7.27
N LYS A 19 -4.53 1.47 -7.66
CA LYS A 19 -4.94 1.30 -9.06
C LYS A 19 -4.31 2.37 -9.96
N VAL A 20 -4.35 3.63 -9.54
CA VAL A 20 -3.74 4.73 -10.32
C VAL A 20 -2.22 4.62 -10.38
N ALA A 21 -1.56 4.28 -9.28
CA ALA A 21 -0.10 4.17 -9.24
C ALA A 21 0.42 2.93 -9.99
N PHE A 22 -0.35 1.85 -10.07
CA PHE A 22 0.02 0.65 -10.81
C PHE A 22 0.12 0.90 -12.32
N GLU A 23 -0.69 1.81 -12.86
CA GLU A 23 -0.63 2.22 -14.28
C GLU A 23 0.53 3.17 -14.60
N ARG A 24 1.24 3.67 -13.59
CA ARG A 24 2.29 4.68 -13.76
C ARG A 24 3.67 4.05 -13.91
N SER A 25 4.32 4.34 -15.03
CA SER A 25 5.67 3.83 -15.33
C SER A 25 6.78 4.43 -14.46
N ASP A 26 6.52 5.57 -13.81
CA ASP A 26 7.47 6.26 -12.93
C ASP A 26 7.35 5.86 -11.46
N LEU A 27 6.35 5.04 -11.09
CA LEU A 27 6.11 4.57 -9.72
C LEU A 27 6.28 3.05 -9.61
N GLU A 28 6.64 2.60 -8.41
CA GLU A 28 6.73 1.19 -8.04
C GLU A 28 6.09 1.01 -6.65
N ILE A 29 5.00 0.24 -6.57
CA ILE A 29 4.35 -0.05 -5.29
C ILE A 29 5.08 -1.23 -4.64
N VAL A 30 5.82 -0.97 -3.57
CA VAL A 30 6.64 -2.01 -2.93
C VAL A 30 5.94 -2.67 -1.73
N ALA A 31 5.02 -1.94 -1.08
CA ALA A 31 4.27 -2.47 0.05
C ALA A 31 2.91 -1.78 0.26
N VAL A 32 2.01 -2.53 0.90
CA VAL A 32 0.77 -2.03 1.50
C VAL A 32 0.73 -2.47 2.96
N ASN A 33 0.27 -1.60 3.86
CA ASN A 33 0.04 -1.93 5.26
C ASN A 33 -1.45 -1.79 5.59
N ASP A 34 -2.06 -2.86 6.11
CA ASP A 34 -3.43 -2.87 6.62
C ASP A 34 -3.60 -4.01 7.63
N LEU A 35 -4.55 -3.89 8.54
CA LEU A 35 -4.78 -4.90 9.59
C LEU A 35 -5.64 -6.09 9.10
N THR A 36 -6.07 -6.05 7.84
CA THR A 36 -6.89 -7.06 7.20
C THR A 36 -6.02 -8.09 6.47
N ASP A 37 -6.48 -9.34 6.36
CA ASP A 37 -5.74 -10.40 5.71
C ASP A 37 -5.59 -10.22 4.18
N THR A 38 -4.54 -10.80 3.60
CA THR A 38 -4.19 -10.65 2.18
C THR A 38 -5.30 -11.08 1.22
N LYS A 39 -6.06 -12.14 1.56
CA LYS A 39 -7.14 -12.65 0.70
C LYS A 39 -8.28 -11.65 0.63
N THR A 40 -8.67 -11.10 1.78
CA THR A 40 -9.69 -10.06 1.84
C THR A 40 -9.23 -8.79 1.11
N LEU A 41 -7.99 -8.35 1.30
CA LEU A 41 -7.45 -7.18 0.59
C LEU A 41 -7.43 -7.37 -0.94
N ALA A 42 -7.03 -8.56 -1.42
CA ALA A 42 -7.04 -8.90 -2.83
C ALA A 42 -8.46 -8.87 -3.41
N TYR A 43 -9.42 -9.46 -2.70
CA TYR A 43 -10.83 -9.44 -3.10
C TYR A 43 -11.36 -8.00 -3.22
N LEU A 44 -11.09 -7.16 -2.21
CA LEU A 44 -11.53 -5.76 -2.20
C LEU A 44 -10.83 -4.88 -3.23
N LEU A 45 -9.62 -5.26 -3.66
CA LEU A 45 -8.93 -4.60 -4.78
C LEU A 45 -9.57 -4.98 -6.12
N LYS A 46 -9.85 -6.28 -6.31
CA LYS A 46 -10.48 -6.82 -7.53
C LYS A 46 -11.92 -6.34 -7.70
N HIS A 47 -12.71 -6.27 -6.63
CA HIS A 47 -14.14 -5.96 -6.70
C HIS A 47 -14.47 -4.67 -5.94
N ASP A 48 -14.86 -3.63 -6.68
CA ASP A 48 -15.34 -2.36 -6.13
C ASP A 48 -16.78 -2.10 -6.60
N SER A 49 -17.70 -1.82 -5.66
CA SER A 49 -19.11 -1.61 -6.01
C SER A 49 -19.38 -0.34 -6.80
N ASN A 50 -18.54 0.70 -6.68
CA ASN A 50 -18.74 1.97 -7.36
C ASN A 50 -18.00 2.02 -8.70
N TYR A 51 -16.81 1.42 -8.76
CA TYR A 51 -15.94 1.48 -9.94
C TYR A 51 -15.88 0.16 -10.73
N GLY A 52 -16.57 -0.87 -10.26
CA GLY A 52 -16.61 -2.19 -10.89
C GLY A 52 -15.38 -3.06 -10.61
N THR A 53 -15.27 -4.14 -11.38
CA THR A 53 -14.16 -5.09 -11.28
C THR A 53 -12.88 -4.50 -11.87
N TYR A 54 -11.77 -4.59 -11.13
CA TYR A 54 -10.47 -4.18 -11.63
C TYR A 54 -10.01 -5.10 -12.76
N GLN A 55 -9.55 -4.49 -13.85
CA GLN A 55 -9.20 -5.19 -15.09
C GLN A 55 -8.03 -6.15 -14.94
N HIS A 56 -7.10 -5.85 -14.03
CA HIS A 56 -5.95 -6.70 -13.77
C HIS A 56 -6.30 -7.96 -12.99
N GLU A 57 -5.57 -9.03 -13.26
CA GLU A 57 -5.67 -10.24 -12.44
C GLU A 57 -5.09 -9.96 -11.06
N VAL A 58 -5.87 -10.28 -10.02
CA VAL A 58 -5.51 -10.02 -8.62
C VAL A 58 -5.66 -11.31 -7.84
N SER A 59 -4.59 -11.71 -7.18
CA SER A 59 -4.57 -12.82 -6.24
C SER A 59 -3.74 -12.46 -5.01
N SER A 60 -3.52 -13.42 -4.12
CA SER A 60 -2.69 -13.22 -2.92
C SER A 60 -2.00 -14.52 -2.55
N ASP A 61 -0.87 -14.39 -1.87
CA ASP A 61 -0.30 -15.44 -1.04
C ASP A 61 -0.36 -15.03 0.44
N GLU A 62 0.28 -15.79 1.33
CA GLU A 62 0.27 -15.51 2.77
C GLU A 62 0.77 -14.10 3.14
N ASN A 63 1.62 -13.51 2.28
CA ASN A 63 2.40 -12.32 2.61
C ASN A 63 2.28 -11.20 1.59
N ASN A 64 1.62 -11.43 0.44
CA ASN A 64 1.63 -10.50 -0.68
C ASN A 64 0.26 -10.41 -1.35
N LEU A 65 0.00 -9.21 -1.89
CA LEU A 65 -0.92 -9.06 -3.02
C LEU A 65 -0.14 -9.38 -4.30
N ILE A 66 -0.78 -10.06 -5.22
CA ILE A 66 -0.22 -10.40 -6.52
C ILE A 66 -1.12 -9.77 -7.57
N VAL A 67 -0.60 -8.80 -8.32
CA VAL A 67 -1.34 -8.13 -9.39
C VAL A 67 -0.58 -8.36 -10.69
N GLU A 68 -1.21 -9.05 -11.64
CA GLU A 68 -0.52 -9.70 -12.75
C GLU A 68 0.63 -10.59 -12.20
N ASP A 69 1.87 -10.35 -12.63
CA ASP A 69 3.06 -11.06 -12.16
C ASP A 69 3.82 -10.31 -11.03
N GLN A 70 3.29 -9.18 -10.56
CA GLN A 70 3.96 -8.34 -9.56
C GLN A 70 3.54 -8.74 -8.14
N LYS A 71 4.52 -9.01 -7.28
CA LYS A 71 4.30 -9.24 -5.84
C LYS A 71 4.49 -7.94 -5.06
N ILE A 72 3.45 -7.55 -4.32
CA ILE A 72 3.44 -6.40 -3.44
C ILE A 72 3.33 -6.90 -2.01
N LYS A 73 4.31 -6.55 -1.17
CA LYS A 73 4.36 -6.98 0.23
C LYS A 73 3.17 -6.43 1.00
N VAL A 74 2.47 -7.30 1.73
CA VAL A 74 1.46 -6.90 2.70
C VAL A 74 2.07 -6.95 4.09
N LEU A 75 1.83 -5.89 4.85
CA LEU A 75 2.20 -5.75 6.25
C LEU A 75 0.92 -5.52 7.07
N ALA A 76 0.97 -5.86 8.36
CA ALA A 76 -0.14 -5.71 9.28
C ALA A 76 0.36 -5.13 10.62
N GLU A 77 0.94 -3.92 10.56
CA GLU A 77 1.48 -3.21 11.71
C GLU A 77 0.59 -2.00 12.06
N LYS A 78 0.32 -1.83 13.36
CA LYS A 78 -0.48 -0.72 13.91
C LYS A 78 0.34 0.54 14.16
N ASP A 79 1.62 0.39 14.50
CA ASP A 79 2.54 1.48 14.74
C ASP A 79 3.35 1.81 13.48
N PRO A 80 3.11 2.95 12.82
CA PRO A 80 3.86 3.37 11.65
C PRO A 80 5.37 3.42 11.83
N ALA A 81 5.87 3.64 13.04
CA ALA A 81 7.31 3.71 13.32
C ALA A 81 7.99 2.33 13.32
N ALA A 82 7.22 1.25 13.46
CA ALA A 82 7.72 -0.12 13.41
C ALA A 82 7.73 -0.71 11.99
N LEU A 83 7.21 0.02 11.00
CA LEU A 83 7.19 -0.44 9.61
C LEU A 83 8.61 -0.46 9.01
N PRO A 84 8.97 -1.46 8.20
CA PRO A 84 10.32 -1.62 7.64
C PRO A 84 10.54 -0.77 6.38
N TRP A 85 10.16 0.52 6.41
CA TRP A 85 10.24 1.41 5.25
C TRP A 85 11.65 1.61 4.73
N LYS A 86 12.61 1.74 5.65
CA LYS A 86 14.03 1.82 5.32
C LYS A 86 14.50 0.61 4.54
N ASP A 87 14.17 -0.59 5.00
CA ASP A 87 14.64 -1.86 4.42
C ASP A 87 14.00 -2.12 3.05
N LEU A 88 12.74 -1.70 2.88
CA LEU A 88 12.02 -1.75 1.61
C LEU A 88 12.42 -0.63 0.63
N GLY A 89 13.20 0.36 1.09
CA GLY A 89 13.65 1.50 0.30
C GLY A 89 12.52 2.41 -0.14
N VAL A 90 11.53 2.65 0.73
CA VAL A 90 10.36 3.47 0.43
C VAL A 90 10.75 4.94 0.32
N ASP A 91 10.39 5.57 -0.80
CA ASP A 91 10.58 7.01 -1.02
C ASP A 91 9.40 7.82 -0.50
N VAL A 92 8.17 7.35 -0.73
CA VAL A 92 6.94 8.07 -0.36
C VAL A 92 5.94 7.12 0.28
N VAL A 93 5.37 7.50 1.42
CA VAL A 93 4.21 6.81 2.01
C VAL A 93 2.93 7.58 1.72
N ILE A 94 1.93 6.87 1.20
CA ILE A 94 0.56 7.39 1.09
C ILE A 94 -0.19 6.99 2.37
N GLU A 95 -0.24 7.90 3.34
CA GLU A 95 -1.00 7.75 4.58
C GLU A 95 -2.49 8.00 4.32
N CYS A 96 -3.29 6.94 4.34
CA CYS A 96 -4.73 6.99 4.09
C CYS A 96 -5.54 6.09 5.02
N THR A 97 -5.00 5.80 6.21
CA THR A 97 -5.74 5.17 7.32
C THR A 97 -6.77 6.12 7.94
N GLY A 98 -6.49 7.43 7.91
CA GLY A 98 -7.27 8.45 8.61
C GLY A 98 -6.90 8.65 10.09
N PHE A 99 -5.96 7.86 10.64
CA PHE A 99 -5.53 7.98 12.04
C PHE A 99 -4.32 8.92 12.23
N PHE A 100 -3.43 8.99 11.23
CA PHE A 100 -2.18 9.76 11.29
C PHE A 100 -2.26 11.03 10.42
N THR A 101 -3.35 11.80 10.54
CA THR A 101 -3.61 13.01 9.74
C THR A 101 -2.89 14.26 10.26
N ASP A 102 -2.35 14.21 11.47
CA ASP A 102 -1.54 15.28 12.05
C ASP A 102 -0.06 15.11 11.62
N PRO A 103 0.65 16.20 11.23
CA PRO A 103 2.04 16.10 10.80
C PRO A 103 2.98 15.43 11.81
N ALA A 104 2.78 15.64 13.11
CA ALA A 104 3.62 15.01 14.14
C ALA A 104 3.36 13.50 14.24
N LYS A 105 2.13 13.06 13.95
CA LYS A 105 1.79 11.64 13.89
C LYS A 105 2.29 10.98 12.61
N ALA A 106 2.11 11.63 11.46
CA ALA A 106 2.58 11.14 10.17
C ALA A 106 4.11 11.00 10.12
N LYS A 107 4.84 11.82 10.90
CA LYS A 107 6.30 11.74 11.04
C LYS A 107 6.80 10.34 11.41
N ALA A 108 5.99 9.52 12.07
CA ALA A 108 6.36 8.14 12.38
C ALA A 108 6.77 7.32 11.13
N HIS A 109 6.24 7.63 9.94
CA HIS A 109 6.72 7.01 8.69
C HIS A 109 8.13 7.45 8.29
N LEU A 110 8.50 8.70 8.56
CA LEU A 110 9.85 9.20 8.35
C LEU A 110 10.83 8.56 9.35
N ASP A 111 10.38 8.38 10.59
CA ASP A 111 11.16 7.71 11.64
C ASP A 111 11.38 6.22 11.30
N ALA A 112 10.41 5.57 10.64
CA ALA A 112 10.53 4.23 10.03
C ALA A 112 11.45 4.18 8.79
N GLY A 113 11.87 5.34 8.28
CA GLY A 113 12.87 5.49 7.21
C GLY A 113 12.32 5.71 5.81
N ALA A 114 11.03 6.02 5.65
CA ALA A 114 10.54 6.60 4.40
C ALA A 114 11.13 8.02 4.21
N LYS A 115 11.25 8.47 2.96
CA LYS A 115 11.79 9.82 2.68
C LYS A 115 10.73 10.91 2.76
N LYS A 116 9.46 10.58 2.50
CA LYS A 116 8.31 11.51 2.47
C LYS A 116 7.03 10.83 2.91
#